data_AF-A0A7K5WY76-F1
#
_entry.id   AF-A0A7K5WY76-F1
#
_cell.length_a   1.000
_cell.length_b   1.000
_cell.length_c   1.000
_cell.angle_alpha   90.00
_cell.angle_beta   90.00
_cell.angle_gamma   90.00
#
_symmetry.space_group_name_H-M   'P 1'
#
loop_
_entity.id
_entity.type
_entity.pdbx_description
1 polymer ?
#
loop_
_entity_poly.entity_id
_entity_poly.type
_entity_poly.pdbx_seq_one_letter_code
_entity_poly.pdbx_strand_id
1 'polypeptide(L)'
;EYTDDSALIPKNSSVIVRRIPIGGVKATSKTYVISRSEPVSGTSKAIDDSSASISLAQLTKTANLAEANASEEDKIKAMMTQSGHEYDPVNYMKKPVGPPPPSYTCFRCGKPGHYIKNCPTNGDKNFESVPRIKKSTGIPRSFMMEVKDPNTKGAMLTNTGKYAIPTIDAEAYAIGKKEKPPFLPEEPSSSSEEDDPIPDELLCLICKDIMTDAVVIPCCGNSYCDECIRTALLESEEHTCPTCHQTDVSPDALIANKFLRQVM
;
A
#
# COMPACT_ATOMS: atom_id res chain seq x y z
N GLU A 1 -39.34 -19.91 11.38
CA GLU A 1 -38.50 -19.31 10.32
C GLU A 1 -39.11 -18.00 9.90
N TYR A 2 -38.30 -16.95 9.72
CA TYR A 2 -38.77 -15.72 9.08
C TYR A 2 -38.79 -15.99 7.57
N THR A 3 -39.98 -16.02 6.99
CA THR A 3 -40.18 -16.30 5.55
C THR A 3 -40.34 -15.05 4.71
N ASP A 4 -40.45 -13.88 5.34
CA ASP A 4 -40.69 -12.60 4.70
C ASP A 4 -39.51 -11.65 4.91
N ASP A 5 -38.89 -11.22 3.80
CA ASP A 5 -37.72 -10.34 3.81
C ASP A 5 -38.01 -8.92 4.30
N SER A 6 -39.29 -8.54 4.44
CA SER A 6 -39.72 -7.23 4.91
C SER A 6 -40.05 -7.16 6.41
N ALA A 7 -40.02 -8.31 7.10
CA ALA A 7 -40.32 -8.38 8.52
C ALA A 7 -39.21 -7.72 9.37
N LEU A 8 -39.56 -6.63 10.04
CA LEU A 8 -38.64 -5.91 10.94
C LEU A 8 -38.44 -6.69 12.24
N ILE A 9 -37.21 -7.11 12.50
CA ILE A 9 -36.82 -7.75 13.76
C ILE A 9 -36.58 -6.67 14.82
N PRO A 10 -37.23 -6.74 16.00
CA PRO A 10 -37.06 -5.76 17.07
C PRO A 10 -35.60 -5.64 17.54
N LYS A 11 -35.20 -4.44 17.97
CA LYS A 11 -33.88 -4.23 18.58
C LYS A 11 -33.78 -5.06 19.87
N ASN A 12 -32.65 -5.74 20.06
CA ASN A 12 -32.28 -6.54 21.24
C ASN A 12 -32.83 -7.99 21.27
N SER A 13 -33.33 -8.54 20.16
CA SER A 13 -33.68 -9.97 20.06
C SER A 13 -32.52 -10.82 19.51
N SER A 14 -32.31 -12.01 20.07
CA SER A 14 -31.37 -13.01 19.52
C SER A 14 -32.05 -13.85 18.43
N VAL A 15 -31.31 -14.15 17.35
CA VAL A 15 -31.82 -14.93 16.20
C VAL A 15 -30.83 -16.05 15.88
N ILE A 16 -31.35 -17.24 15.57
CA ILE A 16 -30.56 -18.41 15.16
C ILE A 16 -30.52 -18.45 13.62
N VAL A 17 -29.32 -18.42 13.03
CA VAL A 17 -29.11 -18.43 11.58
C VAL A 17 -28.60 -19.79 11.12
N ARG A 18 -29.29 -20.42 10.17
CA ARG A 18 -28.89 -21.66 9.50
C ARG A 18 -28.78 -21.43 8.00
N ARG A 19 -27.65 -21.78 7.39
CA ARG A 19 -27.47 -21.74 5.93
C ARG A 19 -27.86 -23.09 5.35
N ILE A 20 -28.75 -23.10 4.35
CA ILE A 20 -29.13 -24.30 3.59
C ILE A 20 -28.71 -24.06 2.13
N PRO A 21 -27.91 -24.95 1.52
CA PRO A 21 -27.57 -24.81 0.10
C PRO A 21 -28.84 -24.92 -0.75
N ILE A 22 -29.02 -23.96 -1.66
CA ILE A 22 -30.20 -23.87 -2.54
C ILE A 22 -30.15 -24.93 -3.63
N GLY A 23 -30.79 -26.07 -3.38
CA GLY A 23 -31.14 -27.02 -4.43
C GLY A 23 -32.33 -26.50 -5.25
N GLY A 24 -32.06 -26.10 -6.50
CA GLY A 24 -33.08 -26.02 -7.55
C GLY A 24 -34.16 -24.94 -7.41
N VAL A 25 -33.81 -23.65 -7.46
CA VAL A 25 -34.75 -22.58 -7.83
C VAL A 25 -34.06 -21.50 -8.67
N LYS A 26 -34.71 -21.12 -9.77
CA LYS A 26 -34.21 -20.16 -10.77
C LYS A 26 -34.19 -18.76 -10.15
N ALA A 27 -33.00 -18.18 -10.01
CA ALA A 27 -32.83 -16.83 -9.52
C ALA A 27 -33.36 -15.80 -10.53
N THR A 28 -34.39 -15.08 -10.13
CA THR A 28 -34.80 -13.81 -10.73
C THR A 28 -34.23 -12.71 -9.82
N SER A 29 -33.12 -12.08 -10.24
CA SER A 29 -32.77 -10.65 -10.03
C SER A 29 -31.31 -10.36 -10.40
N LYS A 30 -31.15 -9.80 -11.60
CA LYS A 30 -30.10 -8.91 -12.14
C LYS A 30 -28.78 -8.72 -11.34
N THR A 31 -27.78 -9.52 -11.68
CA THR A 31 -26.38 -9.07 -11.80
C THR A 31 -25.91 -9.40 -13.20
N TYR A 32 -25.42 -8.41 -13.95
CA TYR A 32 -25.01 -8.54 -15.34
C TYR A 32 -23.72 -9.37 -15.43
N VAL A 33 -23.86 -10.69 -15.49
CA VAL A 33 -22.79 -11.60 -15.92
C VAL A 33 -23.06 -11.94 -17.37
N ILE A 34 -22.11 -11.56 -18.23
CA ILE A 34 -22.12 -11.79 -19.67
C ILE A 34 -22.38 -13.28 -19.93
N SER A 35 -23.56 -13.54 -20.49
CA SER A 35 -24.00 -14.86 -20.90
C SER A 35 -23.20 -15.25 -22.14
N ARG A 36 -22.39 -16.31 -22.05
CA ARG A 36 -21.89 -17.00 -23.25
C ARG A 36 -22.88 -18.10 -23.58
N SER A 37 -23.74 -17.80 -24.55
CA SER A 37 -24.65 -18.73 -25.21
C SER A 37 -23.86 -19.72 -26.06
N GLU A 38 -23.95 -21.02 -25.78
CA GLU A 38 -23.80 -22.12 -26.76
C GLU A 38 -24.71 -23.29 -26.34
N PRO A 39 -25.19 -24.11 -27.29
CA PRO A 39 -26.53 -24.70 -27.24
C PRO A 39 -26.59 -26.01 -26.44
N VAL A 40 -27.62 -26.12 -25.60
CA VAL A 40 -28.09 -27.41 -25.09
C VAL A 40 -28.83 -28.13 -26.21
N SER A 41 -28.14 -29.07 -26.87
CA SER A 41 -28.81 -30.14 -27.61
C SER A 41 -29.38 -31.12 -26.61
N GLY A 42 -30.66 -30.95 -26.30
CA GLY A 42 -31.45 -31.96 -25.61
C GLY A 42 -31.73 -33.11 -26.57
N THR A 43 -31.01 -34.22 -26.43
CA THR A 43 -31.48 -35.51 -26.94
C THR A 43 -32.02 -36.30 -25.76
N SER A 44 -33.34 -36.25 -25.58
CA SER A 44 -34.06 -37.26 -24.82
C SER A 44 -34.03 -38.57 -25.62
N LYS A 45 -33.26 -39.55 -25.17
CA LYS A 45 -33.56 -40.95 -25.46
C LYS A 45 -33.45 -41.79 -24.20
N ALA A 46 -34.47 -42.62 -24.08
CA ALA A 46 -34.81 -43.47 -22.96
C ALA A 46 -33.78 -44.60 -22.77
N ILE A 47 -33.68 -45.02 -21.51
CA ILE A 47 -33.25 -46.33 -20.99
C ILE A 47 -32.65 -47.33 -21.98
N ASP A 48 -31.37 -47.65 -21.78
CA ASP A 48 -30.85 -49.00 -21.98
C ASP A 48 -29.83 -49.31 -20.88
N ASP A 49 -29.97 -50.51 -20.35
CA ASP A 49 -29.22 -51.11 -19.26
C ASP A 49 -27.85 -51.55 -19.79
N SER A 50 -26.78 -50.86 -19.40
CA SER A 50 -25.42 -51.40 -19.39
C SER A 50 -24.44 -50.44 -18.71
N SER A 51 -23.68 -51.00 -17.79
CA SER A 51 -22.60 -50.44 -16.99
C SER A 51 -21.47 -49.82 -17.84
N ALA A 52 -21.71 -48.70 -18.51
CA ALA A 52 -20.67 -47.94 -19.19
C ALA A 52 -20.21 -46.79 -18.29
N SER A 53 -19.02 -46.92 -17.71
CA SER A 53 -18.36 -45.82 -17.00
C SER A 53 -18.12 -44.66 -17.98
N ILE A 54 -18.49 -43.46 -17.57
CA ILE A 54 -18.23 -42.25 -18.36
C ILE A 54 -16.72 -42.02 -18.49
N SER A 55 -16.28 -41.58 -19.67
CA SER A 55 -14.86 -41.35 -19.93
C SER A 55 -14.32 -40.14 -19.14
N LEU A 56 -13.04 -40.17 -18.76
CA LEU A 56 -12.37 -39.10 -18.01
C LEU A 56 -12.52 -37.71 -18.68
N ALA A 57 -12.52 -37.65 -20.02
CA ALA A 57 -12.69 -36.40 -20.78
C ALA A 57 -14.12 -35.84 -20.74
N GLN A 58 -15.12 -36.69 -20.48
CA GLN A 58 -16.49 -36.26 -20.23
C GLN A 58 -16.67 -35.85 -18.77
N LEU A 59 -16.06 -36.56 -17.80
CA LEU A 59 -16.06 -36.15 -16.38
C LEU A 59 -15.48 -34.76 -16.15
N THR A 60 -14.37 -34.40 -16.80
CA THR A 60 -13.74 -33.08 -16.61
C THR A 60 -14.64 -31.93 -17.06
N LYS A 61 -15.72 -32.20 -17.79
CA LYS A 61 -16.72 -31.19 -18.22
C LYS A 61 -18.05 -31.28 -17.45
N THR A 62 -18.25 -32.28 -16.61
CA THR A 62 -19.50 -32.40 -15.83
C THR A 62 -19.44 -31.54 -14.58
N ALA A 63 -20.48 -30.74 -14.34
CA ALA A 63 -20.57 -29.85 -13.18
C ALA A 63 -20.83 -30.60 -11.86
N ASN A 64 -21.55 -31.72 -11.91
CA ASN A 64 -21.85 -32.56 -10.73
C ASN A 64 -21.09 -33.90 -10.83
N LEU A 65 -19.91 -33.96 -10.21
CA LEU A 65 -19.11 -35.19 -10.17
C LEU A 65 -19.66 -36.24 -9.18
N ALA A 66 -20.42 -35.80 -8.17
CA ALA A 66 -20.98 -36.67 -7.14
C ALA A 66 -21.94 -37.72 -7.72
N GLU A 67 -22.82 -37.30 -8.64
CA GLU A 67 -23.85 -38.14 -9.27
C GLU A 67 -23.35 -38.88 -10.52
N ALA A 68 -22.10 -38.67 -10.92
CA ALA A 68 -21.55 -39.23 -12.13
C ALA A 68 -21.20 -40.73 -11.96
N ASN A 69 -21.54 -41.58 -12.94
CA ASN A 69 -21.25 -43.02 -12.90
C ASN A 69 -19.80 -43.31 -13.35
N ALA A 70 -18.84 -43.05 -12.46
CA ALA A 70 -17.41 -43.22 -12.69
C ALA A 70 -16.70 -43.80 -11.46
N SER A 71 -15.50 -44.34 -11.64
CA SER A 71 -14.63 -44.77 -10.54
C SER A 71 -14.34 -43.59 -9.60
N GLU A 72 -14.15 -43.86 -8.31
CA GLU A 72 -13.83 -42.81 -7.33
C GLU A 72 -12.52 -42.11 -7.69
N GLU A 73 -11.58 -42.85 -8.25
CA GLU A 73 -10.29 -42.36 -8.73
C GLU A 73 -10.45 -41.38 -9.90
N ASP A 74 -11.34 -41.66 -10.85
CA ASP A 74 -11.61 -40.76 -11.98
C ASP A 74 -12.37 -39.50 -11.55
N LYS A 75 -13.27 -39.62 -10.57
CA LYS A 75 -13.96 -38.47 -9.97
C LYS A 75 -12.97 -37.53 -9.29
N ILE A 76 -12.03 -38.07 -8.51
CA ILE A 76 -10.98 -37.28 -7.84
C ILE A 76 -10.08 -36.62 -8.89
N LYS A 77 -9.68 -37.33 -9.94
CA LYS A 77 -8.83 -36.79 -11.01
C LYS A 77 -9.53 -35.67 -11.79
N ALA A 78 -10.82 -35.83 -12.09
CA ALA A 78 -11.61 -34.82 -12.76
C ALA A 78 -11.83 -33.58 -11.88
N MET A 79 -12.07 -33.76 -10.59
CA MET A 79 -12.16 -32.66 -9.61
C MET A 79 -10.87 -31.84 -9.58
N MET A 80 -9.72 -32.51 -9.43
CA MET A 80 -8.40 -31.86 -9.42
C MET A 80 -8.10 -31.10 -10.71
N THR A 81 -8.50 -31.66 -11.85
CA THR A 81 -8.31 -31.04 -13.17
C THR A 81 -9.21 -29.80 -13.33
N GLN A 82 -10.48 -29.88 -12.93
CA GLN A 82 -11.42 -28.75 -13.00
C GLN A 82 -10.97 -27.59 -12.13
N SER A 83 -10.49 -27.86 -10.91
CA SER A 83 -9.96 -26.82 -10.02
C SER A 83 -8.73 -26.11 -10.57
N GLY A 84 -7.90 -26.78 -11.39
CA GLY A 84 -6.69 -26.20 -11.98
C GLY A 84 -6.89 -25.53 -13.34
N HIS A 85 -7.98 -25.81 -14.04
CA HIS A 85 -8.18 -25.38 -15.43
C HIS A 85 -8.30 -23.85 -15.59
N GLU A 86 -8.86 -23.14 -14.61
CA GLU A 86 -8.91 -21.67 -14.64
C GLU A 86 -7.53 -21.02 -14.50
N TYR A 87 -6.58 -21.72 -13.88
CA TYR A 87 -5.22 -21.26 -13.64
C TYR A 87 -4.22 -21.73 -14.71
N ASP A 88 -4.69 -22.26 -15.83
CA ASP A 88 -3.83 -22.59 -16.96
C ASP A 88 -3.29 -21.30 -17.62
N PRO A 89 -1.96 -21.16 -17.83
CA PRO A 89 -1.35 -20.06 -18.58
C PRO A 89 -2.05 -19.67 -19.86
N VAL A 90 -2.70 -20.61 -20.56
CA VAL A 90 -3.45 -20.30 -21.79
C VAL A 90 -4.65 -19.37 -21.57
N ASN A 91 -5.26 -19.39 -20.37
CA ASN A 91 -6.47 -18.63 -20.06
C ASN A 91 -6.17 -17.20 -19.57
N TYR A 92 -5.02 -16.96 -18.92
CA TYR A 92 -4.64 -15.62 -18.43
C TYR A 92 -3.52 -14.96 -19.24
N MET A 93 -2.69 -15.72 -19.97
CA MET A 93 -1.72 -15.14 -20.91
C MET A 93 -2.39 -14.89 -22.26
N LYS A 94 -2.88 -13.66 -22.47
CA LYS A 94 -3.35 -13.21 -23.79
C LYS A 94 -2.20 -13.28 -24.79
N LYS A 95 -2.21 -14.28 -25.67
CA LYS A 95 -1.35 -14.28 -26.87
C LYS A 95 -1.81 -13.13 -27.77
N PRO A 96 -0.98 -12.14 -28.09
CA PRO A 96 -1.37 -11.10 -29.05
C PRO A 96 -1.43 -11.75 -30.44
N VAL A 97 -2.64 -12.03 -30.90
CA VAL A 97 -2.89 -12.53 -32.26
C VAL A 97 -3.21 -11.31 -33.14
N GLY A 98 -2.36 -11.02 -34.11
CA GLY A 98 -2.54 -9.95 -35.10
C GLY A 98 -1.61 -8.74 -34.93
N PRO A 99 -1.55 -7.84 -35.94
CA PRO A 99 -0.78 -6.60 -35.83
C PRO A 99 -1.33 -5.73 -34.69
N PRO A 100 -0.48 -4.92 -34.02
CA PRO A 100 -0.93 -4.05 -32.96
C PRO A 100 -1.89 -2.97 -33.48
N PRO A 101 -2.76 -2.42 -32.62
CA PRO A 101 -3.70 -1.38 -33.02
C PRO A 101 -2.97 -0.14 -33.56
N PRO A 102 -3.63 0.70 -34.40
CA PRO A 102 -3.00 1.87 -35.02
C PRO A 102 -2.40 2.88 -34.03
N SER A 103 -2.90 2.92 -32.79
CA SER A 103 -2.40 3.77 -31.70
C SER A 103 -1.15 3.23 -31.00
N TYR A 104 -0.78 1.96 -31.24
CA TYR A 104 0.38 1.35 -30.62
C TYR A 104 1.66 1.74 -31.36
N THR A 105 2.62 2.26 -30.59
CA THR A 105 3.97 2.56 -31.05
C THR A 105 4.96 1.65 -30.33
N CYS A 106 5.86 1.01 -31.08
CA CYS A 106 6.86 0.13 -30.51
C CYS A 106 7.71 0.87 -29.47
N PHE A 107 7.85 0.29 -28.28
CA PHE A 107 8.61 0.89 -27.18
C PHE A 107 10.13 0.81 -27.36
N ARG A 108 10.62 0.00 -28.31
CA ARG A 108 12.03 -0.04 -28.69
C ARG A 108 12.34 1.05 -29.72
N CYS A 109 11.72 0.99 -30.90
CA CYS A 109 12.07 1.88 -32.02
C CYS A 109 11.13 3.08 -32.27
N GLY A 110 10.03 3.21 -31.53
CA GLY A 110 9.06 4.30 -31.69
C GLY A 110 8.14 4.19 -32.90
N LYS A 111 8.40 3.29 -33.86
CA LYS A 111 7.56 3.14 -35.06
C LYS A 111 6.26 2.35 -34.77
N PRO A 112 5.12 2.74 -35.37
CA PRO A 112 3.87 1.99 -35.26
C PRO A 112 3.91 0.70 -36.10
N GLY A 113 2.93 -0.19 -35.91
CA GLY A 113 2.69 -1.34 -36.79
C GLY A 113 3.31 -2.69 -36.36
N HIS A 114 4.08 -2.75 -35.29
CA HIS A 114 4.60 -4.02 -34.74
C HIS A 114 4.75 -3.96 -33.22
N TYR A 115 4.55 -5.07 -32.53
CA TYR A 115 4.82 -5.17 -31.09
C TYR A 115 6.32 -5.13 -30.80
N ILE A 116 6.71 -4.70 -29.60
CA ILE A 116 8.12 -4.67 -29.16
C ILE A 116 8.86 -6.00 -29.39
N LYS A 117 8.18 -7.14 -29.23
CA LYS A 117 8.73 -8.49 -29.45
C LYS A 117 9.13 -8.74 -30.91
N ASN A 118 8.43 -8.09 -31.85
CA ASN A 118 8.62 -8.23 -33.30
C ASN A 118 9.30 -6.97 -33.86
N CYS A 119 10.11 -6.28 -33.06
CA CYS A 119 10.80 -5.07 -33.49
C CYS A 119 11.92 -5.42 -34.49
N PRO A 120 11.96 -4.77 -35.67
CA PRO A 120 13.02 -5.03 -36.66
C PRO A 120 14.42 -4.68 -36.12
N THR A 121 14.50 -3.76 -35.15
CA THR A 121 15.76 -3.36 -34.49
C THR A 121 16.11 -4.21 -33.26
N ASN A 122 15.49 -5.38 -33.08
CA ASN A 122 15.77 -6.26 -31.93
C ASN A 122 17.17 -6.89 -32.00
N GLY A 123 17.76 -7.01 -33.20
CA GLY A 123 19.13 -7.54 -33.39
C GLY A 123 20.25 -6.52 -33.13
N ASP A 124 19.95 -5.22 -33.15
CA ASP A 124 20.96 -4.18 -33.00
C ASP A 124 21.22 -3.86 -31.53
N LYS A 125 22.35 -4.34 -30.99
CA LYS A 125 22.77 -4.05 -29.60
C LYS A 125 23.08 -2.56 -29.34
N ASN A 126 23.39 -1.80 -30.40
CA ASN A 126 23.70 -0.37 -30.31
C ASN A 126 22.48 0.55 -30.47
N PHE A 127 21.28 -0.02 -30.62
CA PHE A 127 20.08 0.79 -30.79
C PHE A 127 19.63 1.39 -29.44
N GLU A 128 19.98 2.66 -29.21
CA GLU A 128 19.44 3.44 -28.10
C GLU A 128 17.94 3.68 -28.33
N SER A 129 17.12 3.22 -27.39
CA SER A 129 15.68 3.47 -27.44
C SER A 129 15.42 4.97 -27.30
N VAL A 130 14.59 5.52 -28.20
CA VAL A 130 14.19 6.93 -28.13
C VAL A 130 13.52 7.20 -26.77
N PRO A 131 14.06 8.11 -25.94
CA PRO A 131 13.47 8.47 -24.66
C PRO A 131 12.06 9.03 -24.88
N ARG A 132 11.05 8.44 -24.22
CA ARG A 132 9.69 8.99 -24.24
C ARG A 132 9.54 9.97 -23.10
N ILE A 133 9.54 11.26 -23.42
CA ILE A 133 9.23 12.32 -22.47
C ILE A 133 7.77 12.15 -22.01
N LYS A 134 7.58 11.96 -20.70
CA LYS A 134 6.25 11.88 -20.08
C LYS A 134 5.72 13.29 -19.81
N LYS A 135 4.40 13.45 -19.83
CA LYS A 135 3.74 14.70 -19.40
C LYS A 135 3.66 14.71 -17.87
N SER A 136 3.91 15.85 -17.22
CA SER A 136 3.74 15.96 -15.77
C SER A 136 2.26 16.14 -15.43
N THR A 137 1.73 15.21 -14.65
CA THR A 137 0.35 15.24 -14.15
C THR A 137 0.37 15.11 -12.63
N GLY A 138 -0.29 16.01 -11.91
CA GLY A 138 -0.49 15.91 -10.46
C GLY A 138 0.63 16.46 -9.57
N ILE A 139 1.80 16.82 -10.11
CA ILE A 139 2.90 17.43 -9.34
C ILE A 139 2.75 18.96 -9.35
N PRO A 140 2.71 19.64 -8.19
CA PRO A 140 2.64 21.11 -8.14
C PRO A 140 3.88 21.77 -8.76
N ARG A 141 3.70 22.95 -9.37
CA ARG A 141 4.79 23.67 -10.05
C ARG A 141 5.93 24.08 -9.12
N SER A 142 5.67 24.29 -7.82
CA SER A 142 6.69 24.63 -6.82
C SER A 142 7.73 23.53 -6.64
N PHE A 143 7.36 22.28 -6.88
CA PHE A 143 8.25 21.12 -6.78
C PHE A 143 8.92 20.77 -8.11
N MET A 144 8.85 21.65 -9.12
CA MET A 144 9.40 21.42 -10.45
C MET A 144 10.45 22.46 -10.81
N MET A 145 11.63 21.98 -11.21
CA MET A 145 12.74 22.78 -11.72
C MET A 145 12.69 22.78 -13.25
N GLU A 146 12.63 23.96 -13.87
CA GLU A 146 12.66 24.09 -15.34
C GLU A 146 14.04 23.70 -15.89
N VAL A 147 14.06 22.90 -16.95
CA VAL A 147 15.29 22.43 -17.61
C VAL A 147 15.23 22.72 -19.10
N LYS A 148 16.36 23.10 -19.71
CA LYS A 148 16.45 23.47 -21.12
C LYS A 148 16.50 22.25 -22.05
N ASP A 149 17.09 21.16 -21.58
CA ASP A 149 17.40 19.99 -22.41
C ASP A 149 16.36 18.86 -22.28
N PRO A 150 15.72 18.44 -23.39
CA PRO A 150 14.73 17.34 -23.39
C PRO A 150 15.31 15.96 -23.04
N ASN A 151 16.63 15.80 -23.09
CA ASN A 151 17.32 14.52 -22.86
C ASN A 151 17.86 14.38 -21.42
N THR A 152 17.55 15.33 -20.54
CA THR A 152 17.94 15.22 -19.13
C THR A 152 17.14 14.12 -18.44
N LYS A 153 17.79 13.35 -17.57
CA LYS A 153 17.17 12.23 -16.86
C LYS A 153 16.02 12.75 -16.00
N GLY A 154 14.84 12.18 -16.14
CA GLY A 154 13.64 12.62 -15.41
C GLY A 154 12.95 13.85 -15.99
N ALA A 155 13.35 14.36 -17.17
CA ALA A 155 12.65 15.45 -17.84
C ALA A 155 11.20 15.08 -18.17
N MET A 156 10.27 15.90 -17.71
CA MET A 156 8.85 15.81 -18.00
C MET A 156 8.38 17.06 -18.74
N LEU A 157 7.40 16.89 -19.63
CA LEU A 157 6.77 18.01 -20.32
C LEU A 157 5.66 18.60 -19.43
N THR A 158 5.82 19.86 -19.04
CA THR A 158 4.81 20.61 -18.28
C THR A 158 3.63 21.00 -19.18
N ASN A 159 2.49 21.35 -18.56
CA ASN A 159 1.33 21.88 -19.29
C ASN A 159 1.63 23.19 -20.05
N THR A 160 2.66 23.94 -19.63
CA THR A 160 3.14 25.16 -20.29
C THR A 160 4.08 24.89 -21.47
N GLY A 161 4.31 23.62 -21.82
CA GLY A 161 5.17 23.23 -22.96
C GLY A 161 6.67 23.32 -22.67
N LYS A 162 7.07 23.62 -21.44
CA LYS A 162 8.47 23.62 -20.99
C LYS A 162 8.85 22.27 -20.41
N TYR A 163 10.12 21.89 -20.49
CA TYR A 163 10.64 20.72 -19.80
C TYR A 163 10.96 21.07 -18.35
N ALA A 164 10.57 20.20 -17.42
CA ALA A 164 10.88 20.35 -16.00
C ALA A 164 11.13 18.98 -15.36
N ILE A 165 11.95 18.95 -14.32
CA ILE A 165 12.25 17.78 -13.51
C ILE A 165 11.76 18.07 -12.09
N PRO A 166 11.18 17.10 -11.37
CA PRO A 166 10.89 17.28 -9.95
C PRO A 166 12.17 17.65 -9.17
N THR A 167 12.10 18.61 -8.25
CA THR A 167 13.27 19.08 -7.50
C THR A 167 13.96 17.92 -6.75
N ILE A 168 13.17 17.06 -6.11
CA ILE A 168 13.62 15.82 -5.45
C ILE A 168 14.36 14.87 -6.41
N ASP A 169 13.90 14.72 -7.66
CA ASP A 169 14.56 13.85 -8.63
C ASP A 169 15.86 14.49 -9.13
N ALA A 170 15.88 15.81 -9.33
CA ALA A 170 17.08 16.55 -9.73
C ALA A 170 18.18 16.43 -8.67
N GLU A 171 17.82 16.56 -7.39
CA GLU A 171 18.71 16.34 -6.25
C GLU A 171 19.21 14.89 -6.19
N ALA A 172 18.31 13.92 -6.32
CA ALA A 172 18.68 12.50 -6.34
C ALA A 172 19.63 12.14 -7.51
N TYR A 173 19.52 12.81 -8.66
CA TYR A 173 20.48 12.63 -9.76
C TYR A 173 21.81 13.34 -9.51
N ALA A 174 21.81 14.45 -8.77
CA ALA A 174 23.04 15.14 -8.37
C ALA A 174 23.80 14.35 -7.28
N ILE A 175 23.07 13.71 -6.37
CA ILE A 175 23.59 12.77 -5.38
C ILE A 175 23.88 11.45 -6.10
N GLY A 176 25.02 11.37 -6.78
CA GLY A 176 25.41 10.18 -7.54
C GLY A 176 25.19 8.89 -6.73
N LYS A 177 24.65 7.84 -7.38
CA LYS A 177 24.31 6.57 -6.73
C LYS A 177 25.51 6.00 -5.96
N LYS A 178 25.51 6.14 -4.65
CA LYS A 178 26.39 5.38 -3.75
C LYS A 178 25.60 4.17 -3.30
N GLU A 179 26.02 2.98 -3.71
CA GLU A 179 25.51 1.77 -3.07
C GLU A 179 26.05 1.74 -1.65
N LYS A 180 25.20 2.03 -0.67
CA LYS A 180 25.52 1.85 0.74
C LYS A 180 25.28 0.36 1.06
N PRO A 181 26.33 -0.42 1.37
CA PRO A 181 26.16 -1.84 1.65
C PRO A 181 25.26 -2.03 2.90
N PRO A 182 24.37 -3.05 2.92
CA PRO A 182 23.32 -3.20 3.95
C PRO A 182 23.79 -3.38 5.40
N PHE A 183 25.09 -3.57 5.62
CA PHE A 183 25.66 -3.99 6.92
C PHE A 183 26.59 -2.95 7.56
N LEU A 184 26.74 -1.76 6.95
CA LEU A 184 27.41 -0.67 7.64
C LEU A 184 26.41 -0.02 8.60
N PRO A 185 26.81 0.24 9.86
CA PRO A 185 26.04 1.11 10.75
C PRO A 185 25.63 2.36 9.97
N GLU A 186 24.39 2.81 10.15
CA GLU A 186 24.00 4.12 9.66
C GLU A 186 24.89 5.15 10.36
N GLU A 187 25.97 5.55 9.68
CA GLU A 187 26.61 6.84 9.93
C GLU A 187 25.48 7.85 9.99
N PRO A 188 25.34 8.63 11.09
CA PRO A 188 24.28 9.61 11.21
C PRO A 188 24.36 10.46 9.97
N SER A 189 23.27 10.44 9.19
CA SER A 189 23.13 11.20 7.98
C SER A 189 23.57 12.62 8.30
N SER A 190 24.66 13.07 7.68
CA SER A 190 24.99 14.49 7.55
C SER A 190 24.01 15.12 6.56
N SER A 191 22.72 14.94 6.81
CA SER A 191 21.75 16.00 6.63
C SER A 191 22.00 16.91 7.82
N SER A 192 22.70 18.01 7.59
CA SER A 192 22.48 19.21 8.39
C SER A 192 21.03 19.61 8.14
N GLU A 193 20.11 18.89 8.78
CA GLU A 193 18.88 19.51 9.24
C GLU A 193 19.44 20.49 10.27
N GLU A 194 19.43 21.76 9.91
CA GLU A 194 19.46 22.80 10.92
C GLU A 194 18.23 22.52 11.80
N ASP A 195 18.43 21.67 12.82
CA ASP A 195 17.53 21.58 13.96
C ASP A 195 17.36 23.03 14.42
N ASP A 196 16.18 23.61 14.13
CA ASP A 196 15.82 24.91 14.67
C ASP A 196 16.12 24.81 16.17
N PRO A 197 17.08 25.60 16.69
CA PRO A 197 17.59 25.39 18.04
C PRO A 197 16.41 25.50 18.99
N ILE A 198 16.16 24.40 19.73
CA ILE A 198 15.09 24.35 20.72
C ILE A 198 15.25 25.60 21.60
N PRO A 199 14.23 26.46 21.71
CA PRO A 199 14.34 27.68 22.48
C PRO A 199 14.85 27.38 23.90
N ASP A 200 15.85 28.14 24.36
CA ASP A 200 16.45 27.98 25.70
C ASP A 200 15.40 28.05 26.84
N GLU A 201 14.24 28.64 26.57
CA GLU A 201 13.08 28.71 27.48
C GLU A 201 12.44 27.35 27.80
N LEU A 202 12.69 26.34 26.95
CA LEU A 202 12.19 24.96 27.11
C LEU A 202 13.23 24.04 27.79
N LEU A 203 14.41 24.57 28.13
CA LEU A 203 15.49 23.79 28.72
C LEU A 203 15.54 23.98 30.24
N CYS A 204 15.82 22.88 30.93
CA CYS A 204 16.01 22.89 32.38
C CYS A 204 17.37 23.51 32.73
N LEU A 205 17.40 24.44 33.68
CA LEU A 205 18.64 25.10 34.11
C LEU A 205 19.60 24.19 34.91
N ILE A 206 19.16 22.97 35.27
CA ILE A 206 19.97 21.98 36.03
C ILE A 206 20.57 20.93 35.07
N CYS A 207 19.75 20.23 34.28
CA CYS A 207 20.22 19.19 33.36
C CYS A 207 20.53 19.69 31.94
N LYS A 208 20.12 20.91 31.58
CA LYS A 208 20.29 21.53 30.25
C LYS A 208 19.61 20.79 29.09
N ASP A 209 18.68 19.90 29.41
CA ASP A 209 17.82 19.19 28.46
C ASP A 209 16.38 19.73 28.52
N ILE A 210 15.54 19.30 27.56
CA ILE A 210 14.09 19.57 27.57
C ILE A 210 13.48 19.19 28.91
N MET A 211 12.64 20.06 29.46
CA MET A 211 12.11 19.90 30.81
C MET A 211 11.05 18.79 30.88
N THR A 212 11.35 17.69 31.53
CA THR A 212 10.35 16.65 31.82
C THR A 212 9.55 17.02 33.07
N ASP A 213 8.22 17.00 32.96
CA ASP A 213 7.32 17.37 34.05
C ASP A 213 7.60 18.75 34.67
N ALA A 214 7.75 19.76 33.82
CA ALA A 214 8.10 21.13 34.23
C ALA A 214 7.31 21.61 35.47
N VAL A 215 8.05 22.06 36.50
CA VAL A 215 7.53 22.67 37.74
C VAL A 215 8.16 24.04 37.96
N VAL A 216 7.38 24.94 38.55
CA VAL A 216 7.78 26.31 38.92
C VAL A 216 8.12 26.35 40.40
N ILE A 217 9.27 26.95 40.72
CA ILE A 217 9.65 27.21 42.10
C ILE A 217 9.04 28.54 42.60
N PRO A 218 8.41 28.59 43.80
CA PRO A 218 7.69 29.77 44.27
C PRO A 218 8.57 30.97 44.64
N CYS A 219 9.89 30.76 44.83
CA CYS A 219 10.81 31.82 45.22
C CYS A 219 11.15 32.80 44.09
N CYS A 220 11.46 32.29 42.89
CA CYS A 220 11.92 33.10 41.75
C CYS A 220 11.14 32.87 40.45
N GLY A 221 10.16 31.95 40.45
CA GLY A 221 9.30 31.70 39.29
C GLY A 221 10.00 30.97 38.13
N ASN A 222 11.22 30.48 38.34
CA ASN A 222 11.92 29.67 37.33
C ASN A 222 11.34 28.27 37.27
N SER A 223 11.39 27.69 36.06
CA SER A 223 10.90 26.35 35.82
C SER A 223 12.06 25.36 35.70
N TYR A 224 11.88 24.14 36.20
CA TYR A 224 12.85 23.03 36.12
C TYR A 224 12.12 21.70 35.89
N CYS A 225 12.83 20.61 35.61
CA CYS A 225 12.24 19.27 35.73
C CYS A 225 11.88 18.98 37.20
N ASP A 226 10.76 18.31 37.45
CA ASP A 226 10.32 17.96 38.83
C ASP A 226 11.43 17.24 39.61
N GLU A 227 12.04 16.23 38.97
CA GLU A 227 13.10 15.42 39.59
C GLU A 227 14.36 16.24 39.88
N CYS A 228 14.77 17.11 38.93
CA CYS A 228 15.99 17.90 39.08
C CYS A 228 15.89 18.88 40.24
N ILE A 229 14.79 19.64 40.33
CA ILE A 229 14.66 20.64 41.40
C ILE A 229 14.37 20.01 42.76
N ARG A 230 13.61 18.91 42.80
CA ARG A 230 13.34 18.17 44.04
C ARG A 230 14.64 17.59 44.61
N THR A 231 15.49 17.03 43.75
CA THR A 231 16.82 16.51 44.16
C THR A 231 17.73 17.63 44.63
N ALA A 232 17.80 18.75 43.90
CA ALA A 232 18.63 19.89 44.29
C ALA A 232 18.24 20.48 45.65
N LEU A 233 16.93 20.58 45.94
CA LEU A 233 16.44 21.06 47.24
C LEU A 233 16.68 20.05 48.37
N LEU A 234 16.61 18.74 48.08
CA LEU A 234 16.88 17.69 49.07
C LEU A 234 18.38 17.51 49.37
N GLU A 235 19.25 17.82 48.42
CA GLU A 235 20.71 17.74 48.59
C GLU A 235 21.27 18.94 49.37
N SER A 236 20.62 20.11 49.29
CA SER A 236 20.97 21.26 50.11
C SER A 236 20.40 21.14 51.54
N GLU A 237 21.25 21.27 52.56
CA GLU A 237 20.87 21.18 53.98
C GLU A 237 19.85 22.27 54.41
N GLU A 238 19.81 23.40 53.70
CA GLU A 238 18.94 24.56 53.99
C GLU A 238 17.80 24.75 52.96
N HIS A 239 17.55 23.75 52.11
CA HIS A 239 16.55 23.80 51.04
C HIS A 239 16.66 25.07 50.18
N THR A 240 17.84 25.26 49.60
CA THR A 240 18.25 26.49 48.94
C THR A 240 18.02 26.42 47.43
N CYS A 241 17.34 27.42 46.87
CA CYS A 241 17.11 27.49 45.43
C CYS A 241 18.44 27.63 44.64
N PRO A 242 18.66 26.87 43.55
CA PRO A 242 19.89 26.92 42.76
C PRO A 242 20.07 28.21 41.95
N THR A 243 19.02 29.03 41.78
CA THR A 243 19.08 30.24 40.95
C THR A 243 19.02 31.54 41.73
N CYS A 244 18.22 31.62 42.80
CA CYS A 244 18.10 32.85 43.61
C CYS A 244 18.68 32.71 45.03
N HIS A 245 19.17 31.52 45.40
CA HIS A 245 19.79 31.22 46.70
C HIS A 245 18.94 31.57 47.92
N GLN A 246 17.61 31.62 47.76
CA GLN A 246 16.69 31.77 48.87
C GLN A 246 16.60 30.44 49.63
N THR A 247 16.74 30.51 50.96
CA THR A 247 16.60 29.40 51.90
C THR A 247 15.12 29.16 52.25
N ASP A 248 14.81 28.01 52.85
CA ASP A 248 13.46 27.61 53.29
C ASP A 248 12.45 27.37 52.15
N VAL A 249 12.91 26.91 50.98
CA VAL A 249 12.00 26.52 49.88
C VAL A 249 11.62 25.05 49.98
N SER A 250 10.39 24.74 50.39
CA SER A 250 9.98 23.35 50.53
C SER A 250 9.78 22.64 49.18
N PRO A 251 10.26 21.38 49.02
CA PRO A 251 10.03 20.58 47.81
C PRO A 251 8.55 20.33 47.50
N ASP A 252 7.66 20.35 48.50
CA ASP A 252 6.22 20.18 48.32
C ASP A 252 5.49 21.46 47.87
N ALA A 253 6.13 22.62 47.94
CA ALA A 253 5.56 23.90 47.47
C ALA A 253 5.80 24.16 45.97
N LEU A 254 6.38 23.20 45.24
CA LEU A 254 6.58 23.28 43.80
C LEU A 254 5.24 23.22 43.05
N ILE A 255 5.06 24.13 42.09
CA ILE A 255 3.79 24.27 41.36
C ILE A 255 3.97 23.73 39.94
N ALA A 256 3.15 22.78 39.51
CA ALA A 256 3.23 22.24 38.16
C ALA A 256 3.01 23.34 37.09
N ASN A 257 3.97 23.49 36.17
CA ASN A 257 3.84 24.39 35.03
C ASN A 257 3.05 23.70 33.91
N LYS A 258 1.73 23.83 33.95
CA LYS A 258 0.84 23.19 32.96
C LYS A 258 1.11 23.63 31.52
N PHE A 259 1.59 24.87 31.33
CA PHE A 259 1.87 25.41 30.01
C PHE A 259 3.08 24.74 29.38
N LEU A 260 4.22 24.72 30.08
CA LEU A 260 5.43 24.06 29.57
C LEU A 260 5.23 22.56 29.34
N ARG A 261 4.45 21.90 30.21
CA ARG A 261 4.09 20.47 30.04
C ARG A 261 3.19 20.18 28.83
N GLN A 262 2.54 21.18 28.25
CA GLN A 262 1.67 21.03 27.08
C GLN A 262 2.37 21.38 25.77
N VAL A 263 3.44 22.18 25.85
CA VAL A 263 4.23 22.64 24.69
C VAL A 263 5.34 21.66 24.32
N MET A 264 5.77 20.84 25.29
CA MET A 264 6.73 19.74 25.12
C MET A 264 6.01 18.43 24.80
#